data_AF-A0A522R7K2-F1
#
_entry.id   AF-A0A522R7K2-F1
#
_cell.length_a   1.000
_cell.length_b   1.000
_cell.length_c   1.000
_cell.angle_alpha   90.00
_cell.angle_beta   90.00
_cell.angle_gamma   90.00
#
_symmetry.space_group_name_H-M   'P 1'
#
loop_
_entity.id
_entity.type
_entity.pdbx_description
1 polymer ?
#
loop_
_entity_poly.entity_id
_entity_poly.type
_entity_poly.pdbx_seq_one_letter_code
_entity_poly.pdbx_strand_id
1 'polypeptide(L)'
;MLVPMSPQSRAPLAVVGLLNIPPAALEHRFVMEALAVAHSRESEDLERVIGTDNTGCCELYGWAPHVAPHADGFGFVYLVCLNDGKTSISVRDTCGEIQEVFAPVGTVIRLDDRLEHWTSDTVARVAAFAGHFPEPCDEAAIAQLKAGIAALAEGAYTGAPRVRDGFRVLLDDECWSAATLDDELETTLLRDATAAGRWIEICSHCRKPAVRPDPKWPYSMALSRCMKHLAGR
;
A
#
# COMPACT_ATOMS: atom_id res chain seq x y z
N MET A 1 12.02 -6.56 -38.11
CA MET A 1 11.79 -7.97 -37.70
C MET A 1 11.37 -7.93 -36.24
N LEU A 2 10.11 -8.22 -35.95
CA LEU A 2 9.62 -8.32 -34.57
C LEU A 2 10.02 -9.71 -34.06
N VAL A 3 10.82 -9.76 -33.00
CA VAL A 3 11.11 -11.01 -32.28
C VAL A 3 9.80 -11.44 -31.62
N PRO A 4 9.27 -12.64 -31.89
CA PRO A 4 8.08 -13.10 -31.21
C PRO A 4 8.39 -13.25 -29.73
N MET A 5 7.67 -12.51 -28.88
CA MET A 5 7.75 -12.69 -27.43
C MET A 5 7.30 -14.11 -27.11
N SER A 6 8.14 -14.86 -26.40
CA SER A 6 7.77 -16.18 -25.89
C SER A 6 6.50 -16.06 -25.05
N PRO A 7 5.51 -16.97 -25.18
CA PRO A 7 4.32 -16.93 -24.34
C PRO A 7 4.75 -16.97 -22.87
N GLN A 8 4.34 -15.95 -22.10
CA GLN A 8 4.59 -15.90 -20.67
C GLN A 8 3.96 -17.15 -20.02
N SER A 9 4.70 -17.80 -19.12
CA SER A 9 4.19 -18.93 -18.35
C SER A 9 2.91 -18.52 -17.63
N ARG A 10 1.85 -19.32 -17.73
CA ARG A 10 0.60 -19.12 -16.98
C ARG A 10 0.65 -19.72 -15.57
N ALA A 11 1.84 -20.02 -15.05
CA ALA A 11 2.00 -20.51 -13.69
C ALA A 11 1.36 -19.53 -12.69
N PRO A 12 0.54 -20.03 -11.74
CA PRO A 12 -0.18 -19.21 -10.78
C PRO A 12 0.75 -18.53 -9.77
N LEU A 13 1.98 -19.01 -9.62
CA LEU A 13 2.99 -18.37 -8.79
C LEU A 13 4.35 -18.45 -9.49
N ALA A 14 5.04 -17.32 -9.59
CA ALA A 14 6.36 -17.28 -10.20
C ALA A 14 7.20 -16.10 -9.68
N VAL A 15 8.51 -16.31 -9.58
CA VAL A 15 9.47 -15.21 -9.53
C VAL A 15 9.70 -14.72 -10.96
N VAL A 16 9.37 -13.45 -11.21
CA VAL A 16 9.38 -12.87 -12.57
C VAL A 16 10.40 -11.76 -12.75
N GLY A 17 11.09 -11.36 -11.67
CA GLY A 17 12.12 -10.33 -11.75
C GLY A 17 12.79 -10.04 -10.42
N LEU A 18 13.77 -9.14 -10.49
CA LEU A 18 14.49 -8.62 -9.33
C LEU A 18 14.63 -7.10 -9.49
N LEU A 19 14.26 -6.36 -8.45
CA LEU A 19 14.41 -4.91 -8.37
C LEU A 19 15.36 -4.56 -7.23
N ASN A 20 16.24 -3.60 -7.49
CA ASN A 20 17.03 -2.98 -6.43
C ASN A 20 16.11 -2.10 -5.56
N ILE A 21 16.14 -2.30 -4.24
CA ILE A 21 15.39 -1.47 -3.29
C ILE A 21 16.35 -0.48 -2.65
N PRO A 22 16.31 0.82 -3.01
CA PRO A 22 17.16 1.82 -2.38
C PRO A 22 16.82 1.96 -0.89
N PRO A 23 17.80 2.14 0.01
CA PRO A 23 17.53 2.38 1.43
C PRO A 23 16.56 3.54 1.68
N ALA A 24 16.66 4.61 0.88
CA ALA A 24 15.76 5.76 0.95
C ALA A 24 14.27 5.40 0.73
N ALA A 25 13.97 4.34 -0.03
CA ALA A 25 12.58 3.90 -0.21
C ALA A 25 12.02 3.30 1.09
N LEU A 26 12.85 2.59 1.87
CA LEU A 26 12.46 2.05 3.19
C LEU A 26 12.30 3.13 4.24
N GLU A 27 13.09 4.20 4.14
CA GLU A 27 13.00 5.38 5.03
C GLU A 27 11.81 6.28 4.68
N HIS A 28 11.11 6.00 3.58
CA HIS A 28 9.96 6.78 3.15
C HIS A 28 8.84 6.72 4.19
N ARG A 29 8.25 7.87 4.50
CA ARG A 29 7.19 8.01 5.52
C ARG A 29 6.02 7.03 5.35
N PHE A 30 5.59 6.75 4.11
CA PHE A 30 4.47 5.83 3.85
C PHE A 30 4.87 4.37 4.02
N VAL A 31 6.13 4.01 3.77
CA VAL A 31 6.64 2.65 4.03
C VAL A 31 6.77 2.43 5.53
N MET A 32 7.30 3.42 6.26
CA MET A 32 7.40 3.37 7.72
C MET A 32 6.02 3.26 8.38
N GLU A 33 5.04 4.02 7.90
CA GLU A 33 3.65 3.91 8.34
C GLU A 33 3.08 2.51 8.09
N ALA A 34 3.18 2.01 6.85
CA ALA A 34 2.72 0.67 6.49
C ALA A 34 3.36 -0.40 7.38
N LEU A 35 4.67 -0.31 7.62
CA LEU A 35 5.38 -1.27 8.46
C LEU A 35 4.94 -1.20 9.93
N ALA A 36 4.71 0.01 10.46
CA ALA A 36 4.22 0.18 11.82
C ALA A 36 2.82 -0.43 12.01
N VAL A 37 1.92 -0.25 11.03
CA VAL A 37 0.57 -0.84 11.08
C VAL A 37 0.63 -2.36 10.91
N ALA A 38 1.48 -2.87 10.02
CA ALA A 38 1.67 -4.31 9.85
C ALA A 38 2.19 -4.96 11.15
N HIS A 39 3.12 -4.30 11.86
CA HIS A 39 3.59 -4.76 13.18
C HIS A 39 2.51 -4.70 14.26
N SER A 40 1.67 -3.66 14.32
CA SER A 40 0.62 -3.59 15.34
C SER A 40 -0.42 -4.70 15.19
N ARG A 41 -0.58 -5.25 13.98
CA ARG A 41 -1.48 -6.38 13.68
C ARG A 41 -0.91 -7.75 14.11
N GLU A 42 0.34 -7.83 14.57
CA GLU A 42 0.90 -9.08 15.09
C GLU A 42 0.21 -9.57 16.37
N SER A 43 -0.24 -8.63 17.19
CA SER A 43 -0.77 -8.87 18.54
C SER A 43 -2.29 -8.94 18.64
N GLU A 44 -3.02 -8.78 17.54
CA GLU A 44 -4.48 -8.63 17.54
C GLU A 44 -5.15 -9.70 16.65
N ASP A 45 -6.35 -10.17 17.01
CA ASP A 45 -7.20 -11.06 16.18
C ASP A 45 -7.81 -10.32 14.96
N LEU A 46 -7.14 -9.28 14.46
CA LEU A 46 -7.59 -8.49 13.32
C LEU A 46 -7.19 -9.13 11.99
N GLU A 47 -7.78 -8.60 10.92
CA GLU A 47 -7.27 -8.75 9.55
C GLU A 47 -5.74 -8.53 9.57
N ARG A 48 -4.97 -9.51 9.10
CA ARG A 48 -3.49 -9.50 9.21
C ARG A 48 -2.80 -8.77 8.07
N VAL A 49 -3.57 -8.16 7.17
CA VAL A 49 -3.13 -7.52 5.94
C VAL A 49 -3.57 -6.07 5.94
N ILE A 50 -2.72 -5.17 5.46
CA ILE A 50 -3.09 -3.80 5.06
C ILE A 50 -3.07 -3.75 3.53
N GLY A 51 -4.27 -3.65 2.97
CA GLY A 51 -4.52 -3.81 1.55
C GLY A 51 -4.30 -2.54 0.72
N THR A 52 -4.59 -2.70 -0.55
CA THR A 52 -4.56 -1.68 -1.61
C THR A 52 -5.98 -1.17 -1.90
N ASP A 53 -6.07 0.02 -2.49
CA ASP A 53 -7.29 0.57 -3.09
C ASP A 53 -7.53 0.00 -4.51
N ASN A 54 -6.60 -0.83 -5.03
CA ASN A 54 -6.66 -1.46 -6.35
C ASN A 54 -6.84 -0.45 -7.48
N THR A 55 -6.06 0.63 -7.40
CA THR A 55 -6.11 1.80 -8.29
C THR A 55 -5.58 1.52 -9.70
N GLY A 56 -4.95 0.37 -9.92
CA GLY A 56 -4.23 0.05 -11.16
C GLY A 56 -2.85 0.74 -11.25
N CYS A 57 -2.44 1.46 -10.21
CA CYS A 57 -1.11 2.01 -10.02
C CYS A 57 -0.30 1.18 -9.01
N CYS A 58 0.97 1.55 -8.81
CA CYS A 58 1.76 0.96 -7.73
C CYS A 58 1.25 1.46 -6.37
N GLU A 59 1.01 0.52 -5.46
CA GLU A 59 0.50 0.76 -4.11
C GLU A 59 1.42 0.10 -3.07
N LEU A 60 1.20 0.40 -1.80
CA LEU A 60 1.83 -0.33 -0.70
C LEU A 60 0.87 -1.38 -0.18
N TYR A 61 1.40 -2.57 0.05
CA TYR A 61 0.70 -3.68 0.67
C TYR A 61 1.56 -4.18 1.82
N GLY A 62 0.97 -4.40 2.99
CA GLY A 62 1.69 -4.88 4.15
C GLY A 62 0.96 -6.01 4.84
N TRP A 63 1.68 -6.83 5.59
CA TRP A 63 1.08 -7.93 6.33
C TRP A 63 1.88 -8.28 7.59
N ALA A 64 1.16 -8.72 8.61
CA ALA A 64 1.72 -9.36 9.79
C ALA A 64 2.20 -10.79 9.42
N PRO A 65 3.13 -11.39 10.17
CA PRO A 65 3.69 -12.69 9.86
C PRO A 65 2.60 -13.77 9.80
N HIS A 66 2.65 -14.62 8.78
CA HIS A 66 1.70 -15.72 8.56
C HIS A 66 0.28 -15.25 8.26
N VAL A 67 0.04 -14.88 7.00
CA VAL A 67 -1.32 -14.72 6.49
C VAL A 67 -1.89 -16.12 6.21
N ALA A 68 -3.10 -16.40 6.71
CA ALA A 68 -3.75 -17.70 6.54
C ALA A 68 -4.18 -17.94 5.08
N PRO A 69 -4.42 -19.19 4.65
CA PRO A 69 -4.95 -19.50 3.33
C PRO A 69 -6.26 -18.76 3.04
N HIS A 70 -6.29 -18.04 1.92
CA HIS A 70 -7.46 -17.29 1.43
C HIS A 70 -7.36 -17.10 -0.09
N ALA A 71 -8.45 -16.65 -0.71
CA ALA A 71 -8.50 -16.27 -2.12
C ALA A 71 -9.35 -15.01 -2.27
N ASP A 72 -8.80 -14.00 -2.94
CA ASP A 72 -9.42 -12.68 -3.04
C ASP A 72 -10.20 -12.49 -4.35
N GLY A 73 -9.84 -13.24 -5.40
CA GLY A 73 -10.68 -13.38 -6.60
C GLY A 73 -10.46 -12.33 -7.69
N PHE A 74 -9.43 -11.49 -7.60
CA PHE A 74 -9.27 -10.33 -8.49
C PHE A 74 -8.55 -10.64 -9.82
N GLY A 75 -7.44 -11.39 -9.80
CA GLY A 75 -6.65 -11.66 -11.00
C GLY A 75 -5.17 -11.91 -10.70
N PHE A 76 -4.28 -11.66 -11.66
CA PHE A 76 -2.84 -11.67 -11.40
C PHE A 76 -2.42 -10.40 -10.67
N VAL A 77 -1.67 -10.58 -9.60
CA VAL A 77 -1.08 -9.51 -8.80
C VAL A 77 0.42 -9.67 -8.76
N TYR A 78 1.12 -8.56 -8.55
CA TYR A 78 2.56 -8.49 -8.50
C TYR A 78 3.00 -7.78 -7.25
N LEU A 79 3.97 -8.36 -6.55
CA LEU A 79 4.50 -7.80 -5.32
C LEU A 79 6.01 -7.87 -5.31
N VAL A 80 6.62 -6.85 -4.72
CA VAL A 80 8.05 -6.80 -4.45
C VAL A 80 8.27 -6.40 -3.00
N CYS A 81 8.82 -7.32 -2.22
CA CYS A 81 9.10 -7.05 -0.81
C CYS A 81 10.15 -5.94 -0.67
N LEU A 82 9.83 -4.92 0.13
CA LEU A 82 10.70 -3.76 0.34
C LEU A 82 11.65 -3.97 1.52
N ASN A 83 11.15 -4.55 2.62
CA ASN A 83 11.96 -4.80 3.82
C ASN A 83 12.54 -6.22 3.84
N ASP A 84 13.63 -6.39 4.59
CA ASP A 84 14.24 -7.70 4.81
C ASP A 84 13.33 -8.61 5.64
N GLY A 85 13.44 -9.91 5.39
CA GLY A 85 12.61 -10.93 6.04
C GLY A 85 12.64 -12.25 5.29
N LYS A 86 12.36 -13.33 6.03
CA LYS A 86 12.15 -14.66 5.45
C LYS A 86 10.66 -14.85 5.22
N THR A 87 10.25 -14.73 3.97
CA THR A 87 8.87 -15.01 3.54
C THR A 87 8.90 -16.06 2.46
N SER A 88 8.06 -17.07 2.63
CA SER A 88 7.60 -17.90 1.52
C SER A 88 6.17 -17.52 1.17
N ILE A 89 5.90 -17.37 -0.12
CA ILE A 89 4.53 -17.23 -0.64
C ILE A 89 4.15 -18.56 -1.26
N SER A 90 2.96 -19.05 -0.94
CA SER A 90 2.45 -20.31 -1.43
C SER A 90 1.10 -20.11 -2.11
N VAL A 91 0.85 -20.88 -3.16
CA VAL A 91 -0.46 -20.97 -3.83
C VAL A 91 -0.83 -22.43 -4.01
N ARG A 92 -2.11 -22.75 -3.88
CA ARG A 92 -2.69 -24.03 -4.24
C ARG A 92 -3.40 -23.89 -5.58
N ASP A 93 -2.98 -24.69 -6.56
CA ASP A 93 -3.62 -24.68 -7.87
C ASP A 93 -4.95 -25.44 -7.90
N THR A 94 -5.62 -25.42 -9.06
CA THR A 94 -6.93 -26.08 -9.25
C THR A 94 -6.87 -27.60 -9.13
N CYS A 95 -5.69 -28.21 -9.22
CA CYS A 95 -5.47 -29.64 -9.03
C CYS A 95 -5.14 -29.99 -7.57
N GLY A 96 -4.96 -28.98 -6.71
CA GLY A 96 -4.56 -29.13 -5.32
C GLY A 96 -3.04 -29.19 -5.11
N GLU A 97 -2.23 -28.98 -6.15
CA GLU A 97 -0.77 -28.92 -6.02
C GLU A 97 -0.35 -27.59 -5.40
N ILE A 98 0.63 -27.65 -4.50
CA ILE A 98 1.16 -26.46 -3.80
C ILE A 98 2.44 -26.01 -4.50
N GLN A 99 2.46 -24.76 -4.93
CA GLN A 99 3.64 -24.08 -5.43
C GLN A 99 4.10 -23.09 -4.37
N GLU A 100 5.40 -23.03 -4.11
CA GLU A 100 6.00 -22.15 -3.12
C GLU A 100 7.19 -21.39 -3.73
N VAL A 101 7.29 -20.09 -3.43
CA VAL A 101 8.45 -19.27 -3.78
C VAL A 101 8.97 -18.52 -2.56
N PHE A 102 10.29 -18.43 -2.45
CA PHE A 102 10.95 -17.58 -1.46
C PHE A 102 10.98 -16.12 -1.93
N ALA A 103 10.65 -15.19 -1.04
CA ALA A 103 10.48 -13.77 -1.30
C ALA A 103 11.49 -12.91 -0.52
N PRO A 104 12.80 -12.94 -0.87
CA PRO A 104 13.75 -11.99 -0.31
C PRO A 104 13.45 -10.58 -0.82
N VAL A 105 14.00 -9.59 -0.13
CA VAL A 105 13.91 -8.18 -0.53
C VAL A 105 14.24 -7.99 -2.01
N GLY A 106 13.43 -7.19 -2.70
CA GLY A 106 13.61 -6.88 -4.12
C GLY A 106 13.13 -7.95 -5.10
N THR A 107 12.73 -9.13 -4.65
CA THR A 107 12.20 -10.18 -5.54
C THR A 107 10.79 -9.84 -6.01
N VAL A 108 10.57 -9.81 -7.32
CA VAL A 108 9.24 -9.59 -7.90
C VAL A 108 8.54 -10.93 -8.08
N ILE A 109 7.41 -11.06 -7.39
CA ILE A 109 6.58 -12.26 -7.40
C ILE A 109 5.29 -11.93 -8.11
N ARG A 110 4.91 -12.80 -9.04
CA ARG A 110 3.57 -12.83 -9.63
C ARG A 110 2.76 -13.91 -8.94
N LEU A 111 1.52 -13.58 -8.57
CA LEU A 111 0.55 -14.47 -7.96
C LEU A 111 -0.79 -14.38 -8.70
N ASP A 112 -1.46 -15.51 -8.93
CA ASP A 112 -2.86 -15.54 -9.34
C ASP A 112 -3.75 -15.52 -8.10
N ASP A 113 -4.22 -14.32 -7.77
CA ASP A 113 -5.01 -13.98 -6.58
C ASP A 113 -6.43 -14.59 -6.59
N ARG A 114 -6.80 -15.25 -7.69
CA ARG A 114 -8.02 -16.06 -7.81
C ARG A 114 -7.91 -17.40 -7.08
N LEU A 115 -6.70 -17.84 -6.77
CA LEU A 115 -6.43 -19.14 -6.17
C LEU A 115 -6.13 -18.99 -4.68
N GLU A 116 -6.33 -20.08 -3.93
CA GLU A 116 -6.01 -20.11 -2.50
C GLU A 116 -4.50 -19.92 -2.31
N HIS A 117 -4.12 -18.90 -1.54
CA HIS A 117 -2.73 -18.56 -1.29
C HIS A 117 -2.52 -18.08 0.15
N TRP A 118 -1.27 -18.13 0.61
CA TRP A 118 -0.88 -17.76 1.96
C TRP A 118 0.60 -17.37 2.03
N THR A 119 0.98 -16.77 3.15
CA THR A 119 2.39 -16.47 3.45
C THR A 119 2.88 -17.27 4.65
N SER A 120 4.17 -17.59 4.63
CA SER A 120 4.88 -18.14 5.78
C SER A 120 6.06 -17.23 6.09
N ASP A 121 5.91 -16.43 7.14
CA ASP A 121 6.86 -15.37 7.51
C ASP A 121 7.08 -15.33 9.01
N THR A 122 8.25 -14.87 9.43
CA THR A 122 8.54 -14.67 10.87
C THR A 122 8.44 -13.21 11.31
N VAL A 123 8.25 -12.28 10.38
CA VAL A 123 8.24 -10.82 10.63
C VAL A 123 7.19 -10.15 9.75
N ALA A 124 6.65 -9.01 10.20
CA ALA A 124 5.82 -8.17 9.35
C ALA A 124 6.58 -7.71 8.10
N ARG A 125 5.86 -7.59 6.98
CA ARG A 125 6.42 -7.19 5.69
C ARG A 125 5.64 -6.03 5.10
N VAL A 126 6.33 -5.27 4.27
CA VAL A 126 5.75 -4.31 3.33
C VAL A 126 6.30 -4.60 1.94
N ALA A 127 5.42 -4.59 0.95
CA ALA A 127 5.73 -4.73 -0.45
C ALA A 127 5.16 -3.53 -1.22
N ALA A 128 5.84 -3.18 -2.32
CA ALA A 128 5.17 -2.48 -3.39
C ALA A 128 4.31 -3.50 -4.16
N PHE A 129 3.10 -3.10 -4.51
CA PHE A 129 2.07 -3.94 -5.12
C PHE A 129 1.58 -3.33 -6.42
N ALA A 130 1.35 -4.17 -7.44
CA ALA A 130 0.74 -3.78 -8.69
C ALA A 130 -0.30 -4.84 -9.08
N GLY A 131 -1.53 -4.42 -9.34
CA GLY A 131 -2.60 -5.34 -9.68
C GLY A 131 -4.00 -4.72 -9.55
N HIS A 132 -5.04 -5.45 -9.94
CA HIS A 132 -4.99 -6.78 -10.56
C HIS A 132 -4.93 -6.71 -12.10
N PHE A 133 -4.42 -7.76 -12.73
CA PHE A 133 -4.40 -7.98 -14.17
C PHE A 133 -5.23 -9.21 -14.54
N PRO A 134 -6.00 -9.21 -15.64
CA PRO A 134 -6.79 -10.39 -16.05
C PRO A 134 -5.89 -11.57 -16.47
N GLU A 135 -4.75 -11.28 -17.07
CA GLU A 135 -3.72 -12.23 -17.53
C GLU A 135 -2.33 -11.78 -17.04
N PRO A 136 -1.31 -12.65 -17.04
CA PRO A 136 0.06 -12.24 -16.72
C PRO A 136 0.51 -11.08 -17.61
N CYS A 137 1.05 -10.03 -16.98
CA CYS A 137 1.56 -8.82 -17.61
C CYS A 137 2.88 -8.37 -16.95
N ASP A 138 3.87 -9.27 -16.93
CA ASP A 138 5.09 -9.12 -16.12
C ASP A 138 5.83 -7.80 -16.40
N GLU A 139 5.97 -7.43 -17.67
CA GLU A 139 6.68 -6.21 -18.08
C GLU A 139 6.01 -4.93 -17.56
N ALA A 140 4.69 -4.81 -17.71
CA ALA A 140 3.95 -3.63 -17.26
C ALA A 140 3.94 -3.54 -15.73
N ALA A 141 3.72 -4.66 -15.03
CA ALA A 141 3.73 -4.70 -13.59
C ALA A 141 5.10 -4.35 -13.01
N ILE A 142 6.19 -4.92 -13.56
CA ILE A 142 7.56 -4.57 -13.13
C ILE A 142 7.84 -3.08 -13.37
N ALA A 143 7.38 -2.50 -14.48
CA ALA A 143 7.53 -1.08 -14.74
C ALA A 143 6.78 -0.22 -13.71
N GLN A 144 5.55 -0.58 -13.35
CA GLN A 144 4.77 0.10 -12.31
C GLN A 144 5.45 0.03 -10.94
N LEU A 145 5.87 -1.18 -10.52
CA LEU A 145 6.58 -1.38 -9.26
C LEU A 145 7.86 -0.55 -9.20
N LYS A 146 8.64 -0.54 -10.29
CA LYS A 146 9.88 0.23 -10.39
C LYS A 146 9.63 1.74 -10.27
N ALA A 147 8.59 2.26 -10.92
CA ALA A 147 8.22 3.67 -10.82
C ALA A 147 7.77 4.04 -9.40
N GLY A 148 6.97 3.19 -8.75
CA GLY A 148 6.55 3.40 -7.36
C GLY A 148 7.73 3.39 -6.38
N ILE A 149 8.64 2.43 -6.50
CA ILE A 149 9.86 2.37 -5.68
C ILE A 149 10.74 3.61 -5.89
N ALA A 150 10.86 4.09 -7.13
CA ALA A 150 11.61 5.32 -7.42
C ALA A 150 10.99 6.54 -6.73
N ALA A 151 9.66 6.69 -6.80
CA ALA A 151 8.96 7.78 -6.11
C ALA A 151 9.17 7.75 -4.59
N LEU A 152 9.15 6.56 -3.97
CA LEU A 152 9.48 6.40 -2.56
C LEU A 152 10.93 6.81 -2.26
N ALA A 153 11.88 6.36 -3.08
CA ALA A 153 13.30 6.67 -2.91
C ALA A 153 13.62 8.16 -3.08
N GLU A 154 12.86 8.86 -3.92
CA GLU A 154 12.98 10.31 -4.14
C GLU A 154 12.35 11.15 -3.02
N GLY A 155 11.65 10.53 -2.06
CA GLY A 155 10.94 11.25 -1.02
C GLY A 155 9.66 11.94 -1.52
N ALA A 156 9.09 11.47 -2.64
CA ALA A 156 7.92 12.08 -3.24
C ALA A 156 6.70 11.96 -2.32
N TYR A 157 6.02 13.08 -2.09
CA TYR A 157 4.76 13.05 -1.35
C TYR A 157 3.58 12.67 -2.23
N THR A 158 3.47 13.33 -3.37
CA THR A 158 2.42 13.14 -4.36
C THR A 158 2.86 12.07 -5.35
N GLY A 159 1.97 11.12 -5.65
CA GLY A 159 2.23 10.04 -6.60
C GLY A 159 3.09 8.89 -6.05
N ALA A 160 3.62 9.01 -4.82
CA ALA A 160 4.25 7.87 -4.16
C ALA A 160 3.20 6.82 -3.75
N PRO A 161 3.51 5.52 -3.84
CA PRO A 161 2.68 4.43 -3.36
C PRO A 161 2.21 4.61 -1.91
N ARG A 162 0.95 4.28 -1.65
CA ARG A 162 0.30 4.34 -0.33
C ARG A 162 -0.47 3.04 -0.07
N VAL A 163 -0.73 2.77 1.20
CA VAL A 163 -1.73 1.78 1.62
C VAL A 163 -3.13 2.37 1.46
N ARG A 164 -4.16 1.52 1.45
CA ARG A 164 -5.56 1.98 1.34
C ARG A 164 -5.97 2.97 2.41
N ASP A 165 -6.94 3.82 2.06
CA ASP A 165 -7.55 4.76 2.99
C ASP A 165 -8.16 4.02 4.20
N GLY A 166 -7.71 4.39 5.41
CA GLY A 166 -8.11 3.77 6.68
C GLY A 166 -6.95 3.21 7.51
N PHE A 167 -5.78 2.98 6.91
CA PHE A 167 -4.56 2.58 7.64
C PHE A 167 -3.57 3.73 7.87
N ARG A 168 -3.98 4.94 7.48
CA ARG A 168 -3.12 6.10 7.51
C ARG A 168 -3.14 6.82 8.85
N VAL A 169 -1.98 7.34 9.23
CA VAL A 169 -1.83 8.29 10.33
C VAL A 169 -1.40 9.63 9.74
N LEU A 170 -2.23 10.68 9.88
CA LEU A 170 -1.80 12.02 9.47
C LEU A 170 -0.59 12.46 10.31
N LEU A 171 0.49 12.83 9.61
CA LEU A 171 1.69 13.41 10.24
C LEU A 171 1.49 14.91 10.52
N ASP A 172 2.37 15.48 11.36
CA ASP A 172 2.29 16.88 11.78
C ASP A 172 2.41 17.90 10.63
N ASP A 173 3.03 17.50 9.51
CA ASP A 173 3.17 18.31 8.30
C ASP A 173 2.10 18.02 7.23
N GLU A 174 1.11 17.19 7.56
CA GLU A 174 -0.01 16.83 6.69
C GLU A 174 -1.33 17.45 7.17
N CYS A 175 -2.29 17.55 6.25
CA CYS A 175 -3.65 17.97 6.55
C CYS A 175 -4.65 17.34 5.59
N TRP A 176 -5.90 17.26 6.05
CA TRP A 176 -7.04 17.11 5.15
C TRP A 176 -7.32 18.45 4.47
N SER A 177 -7.40 18.45 3.15
CA SER A 177 -7.68 19.64 2.35
C SER A 177 -8.59 19.35 1.17
N ALA A 178 -9.33 20.36 0.73
CA ALA A 178 -10.17 20.30 -0.47
C ALA A 178 -9.91 21.56 -1.33
N ALA A 179 -10.07 21.45 -2.66
CA ALA A 179 -9.94 22.63 -3.53
C ALA A 179 -11.05 23.64 -3.24
N THR A 180 -12.27 23.16 -3.04
CA THR A 180 -13.44 23.91 -2.58
C THR A 180 -14.24 23.11 -1.53
N LEU A 181 -15.27 23.71 -0.94
CA LEU A 181 -16.16 23.00 0.01
C LEU A 181 -17.04 21.94 -0.67
N ASP A 182 -17.14 21.97 -2.00
CA ASP A 182 -17.93 21.02 -2.79
C ASP A 182 -17.09 19.79 -3.21
N ASP A 183 -15.78 19.83 -2.97
CA ASP A 183 -14.86 18.73 -3.30
C ASP A 183 -14.65 17.79 -2.11
N GLU A 184 -14.21 16.57 -2.40
CA GLU A 184 -13.82 15.60 -1.38
C GLU A 184 -12.55 16.05 -0.64
N LEU A 185 -12.47 15.69 0.65
CA LEU A 185 -11.24 15.89 1.40
C LEU A 185 -10.20 14.89 0.92
N GLU A 186 -9.06 15.41 0.51
CA GLU A 186 -7.86 14.64 0.26
C GLU A 186 -6.78 15.01 1.27
N THR A 187 -5.75 14.19 1.31
CA THR A 187 -4.64 14.34 2.23
C THR A 187 -3.44 14.94 1.52
N THR A 188 -2.95 16.07 2.03
CA THR A 188 -1.90 16.85 1.39
C THR A 188 -0.89 17.33 2.41
N LEU A 189 0.30 17.75 1.95
CA LEU A 189 1.19 18.52 2.82
C LEU A 189 0.54 19.86 3.17
N LEU A 190 0.60 20.23 4.45
CA LEU A 190 0.05 21.47 4.97
C LEU A 190 0.63 22.70 4.25
N ARG A 191 1.94 22.66 3.94
CA ARG A 191 2.61 23.73 3.19
C ARG A 191 2.03 23.90 1.79
N ASP A 192 1.72 22.80 1.10
CA ASP A 192 1.26 22.82 -0.29
C ASP A 192 -0.20 23.27 -0.34
N ALA A 193 -1.04 22.78 0.58
CA ALA A 193 -2.41 23.24 0.73
C ALA A 193 -2.50 24.73 1.04
N THR A 194 -1.63 25.22 1.93
CA THR A 194 -1.55 26.65 2.28
C THR A 194 -1.12 27.48 1.07
N ALA A 195 -0.06 27.06 0.36
CA ALA A 195 0.46 27.77 -0.81
C ALA A 195 -0.56 27.81 -1.96
N ALA A 196 -1.34 26.75 -2.14
CA ALA A 196 -2.40 26.65 -3.14
C ALA A 196 -3.71 27.33 -2.72
N GLY A 197 -3.80 27.87 -1.50
CA GLY A 197 -5.03 28.50 -0.98
C GLY A 197 -6.20 27.51 -0.85
N ARG A 198 -5.92 26.23 -0.65
CA ARG A 198 -6.94 25.18 -0.48
C ARG A 198 -7.66 25.33 0.84
N TRP A 199 -8.88 24.81 0.91
CA TRP A 199 -9.55 24.62 2.19
C TRP A 199 -8.74 23.62 3.02
N ILE A 200 -8.41 23.96 4.26
CA ILE A 200 -7.76 23.05 5.22
C ILE A 200 -8.75 22.74 6.31
N GLU A 201 -9.02 21.45 6.54
CA GLU A 201 -9.93 21.06 7.60
C GLU A 201 -9.30 21.30 8.98
N ILE A 202 -9.98 22.09 9.80
CA ILE A 202 -9.46 22.56 11.08
C ILE A 202 -10.21 21.96 12.27
N CYS A 203 -9.49 21.78 13.37
CA CYS A 203 -10.07 21.39 14.63
C CYS A 203 -10.99 22.49 15.18
N SER A 204 -12.23 22.11 15.50
CA SER A 204 -13.24 23.03 16.03
C SER A 204 -12.89 23.68 17.38
N HIS A 205 -11.88 23.16 18.09
CA HIS A 205 -11.48 23.65 19.41
C HIS A 205 -10.26 24.58 19.41
N CYS A 206 -9.31 24.43 18.48
CA CYS A 206 -8.08 25.24 18.49
C CYS A 206 -7.57 25.68 17.12
N ARG A 207 -8.33 25.48 16.04
CA ARG A 207 -8.00 25.89 14.67
C ARG A 207 -6.69 25.30 14.10
N LYS A 208 -6.06 24.34 14.79
CA LYS A 208 -4.99 23.51 14.20
C LYS A 208 -5.60 22.56 13.16
N PRO A 209 -4.84 22.11 12.14
CA PRO A 209 -5.31 21.09 11.20
C PRO A 209 -5.92 19.89 11.94
N ALA A 210 -7.08 19.45 11.49
CA ALA A 210 -7.71 18.25 12.00
C ALA A 210 -6.96 17.01 11.47
N VAL A 211 -6.80 16.01 12.32
CA VAL A 211 -6.34 14.66 11.92
C VAL A 211 -7.53 13.75 11.65
N ARG A 212 -8.68 14.05 12.25
CA ARG A 212 -9.96 13.39 12.01
C ARG A 212 -11.01 14.43 11.59
N PRO A 213 -11.44 14.44 10.33
CA PRO A 213 -12.55 15.27 9.86
C PRO A 213 -13.87 14.90 10.55
N ASP A 214 -14.82 15.82 10.55
CA ASP A 214 -16.20 15.54 10.93
C ASP A 214 -16.80 14.52 9.94
N PRO A 215 -17.46 13.45 10.40
CA PRO A 215 -18.12 12.49 9.52
C PRO A 215 -19.20 13.10 8.61
N LYS A 216 -19.66 14.32 8.92
CA LYS A 216 -20.67 15.06 8.15
C LYS A 216 -20.06 16.19 7.31
N TRP A 217 -18.74 16.20 7.08
CA TRP A 217 -18.13 17.08 6.09
C TRP A 217 -18.87 16.97 4.74
N PRO A 218 -19.11 18.07 3.99
CA PRO A 218 -18.79 19.48 4.30
C PRO A 218 -19.85 20.22 5.13
N TYR A 219 -20.93 19.56 5.53
CA TYR A 219 -22.09 20.18 6.20
C TYR A 219 -21.86 20.52 7.68
N SER A 220 -20.85 19.91 8.31
CA SER A 220 -20.46 20.18 9.69
C SER A 220 -18.95 20.03 9.84
N MET A 221 -18.39 20.84 10.76
CA MET A 221 -17.00 20.75 11.22
C MET A 221 -16.94 20.61 12.76
N ALA A 222 -18.09 20.44 13.41
CA ALA A 222 -18.18 20.47 14.88
C ALA A 222 -17.39 19.32 15.53
N LEU A 223 -17.27 18.18 14.85
CA LEU A 223 -16.58 16.97 15.31
C LEU A 223 -15.15 16.83 14.80
N SER A 224 -14.64 17.78 14.02
CA SER A 224 -13.27 17.77 13.54
C SER A 224 -12.27 17.94 14.69
N ARG A 225 -11.28 17.04 14.79
CA ARG A 225 -10.33 17.00 15.91
C ARG A 225 -8.89 16.96 15.39
N CYS A 226 -8.04 17.80 15.98
CA CYS A 226 -6.59 17.62 15.91
C CYS A 226 -6.15 16.54 16.89
N MET A 227 -4.91 16.05 16.76
CA MET A 227 -4.39 14.95 17.58
C MET A 227 -4.54 15.19 19.09
N LYS A 228 -4.23 16.41 19.54
CA LYS A 228 -4.37 16.83 20.95
C LYS A 228 -5.79 16.58 21.48
N HIS A 229 -6.80 17.12 20.82
CA HIS A 229 -8.19 17.01 21.26
C HIS A 229 -8.83 15.64 20.96
N LEU A 230 -8.26 14.87 20.02
CA LEU A 230 -8.65 13.48 19.79
C LEU A 230 -8.23 12.59 20.98
N ALA A 231 -7.03 12.83 21.53
CA ALA A 231 -6.49 12.12 22.68
C ALA A 231 -7.09 12.59 24.04
N GLY A 232 -8.06 13.51 24.03
CA GLY A 232 -8.66 14.08 25.24
C GLY A 232 -7.70 14.98 26.05
N ARG A 233 -6.70 15.56 25.39
CA ARG A 233 -5.67 16.43 26.00
C ARG A 233 -5.83 17.90 25.63
#